data_AF-A0A832RUZ3-F1
#
_entry.id   AF-A0A832RUZ3-F1
#
_cell.length_a   1.000
_cell.length_b   1.000
_cell.length_c   1.000
_cell.angle_alpha   90.00
_cell.angle_beta   90.00
_cell.angle_gamma   90.00
#
_symmetry.space_group_name_H-M   'P 1'
#
loop_
_entity.id
_entity.type
_entity.pdbx_description
1 polymer ?
#
loop_
_entity_poly.entity_id
_entity_poly.type
_entity_poly.pdbx_seq_one_letter_code
_entity_poly.pdbx_strand_id
1 'polypeptide(L)'
;MRFLQLARDGKNNWWRYLLTIILTNPGISVGTIIGLLSIYVLFDITGLIFNLTSLHLPIGRFLQGFLDILSYNIVSAFLILLLFFCVVLIHGRNFKSVLTAHEHIQWYRIFKGFVVWFAMLLLSLVFSLPDPNIEFTFDAVAYPFLFIISLTIFFQAGFEEIFFRGYILQALNLCVKKSPLAIILSSIIFAIGHWGNQLTLVGNFNIFIDTFIFALVMAVITILEDGVETAIGIHTANNMFCALIVNDGTSSFYEPLPSLFTNFSIPATMDQLFYSILMNGILLLIVVLPQRLNLLKNIISRVRLWKR
;
A
#
# COMPACT_ATOMS: atom_id res chain seq x y z
N MET A 1 -20.46 5.29 9.65
CA MET A 1 -19.06 5.38 9.21
C MET A 1 -18.86 6.79 8.70
N ARG A 2 -18.24 7.65 9.51
CA ARG A 2 -18.14 9.09 9.23
C ARG A 2 -17.26 9.32 8.01
N PHE A 3 -16.21 8.53 7.86
CA PHE A 3 -15.26 8.63 6.76
C PHE A 3 -15.90 8.53 5.38
N LEU A 4 -16.76 7.53 5.13
CA LEU A 4 -17.44 7.36 3.85
C LEU A 4 -18.43 8.50 3.54
N GLN A 5 -18.91 9.22 4.55
CA GLN A 5 -19.86 10.32 4.38
C GLN A 5 -19.19 11.62 3.93
N LEU A 6 -17.89 11.80 4.19
CA LEU A 6 -17.11 12.98 3.74
C LEU A 6 -17.07 13.14 2.22
N ALA A 7 -17.39 12.07 1.48
CA ALA A 7 -17.65 12.10 0.04
C ALA A 7 -18.74 13.11 -0.34
N ARG A 8 -19.71 13.36 0.54
CA ARG A 8 -20.87 14.21 0.29
C ARG A 8 -20.59 15.71 0.42
N ASP A 9 -19.47 16.09 1.03
CA ASP A 9 -19.15 17.49 1.33
C ASP A 9 -18.71 18.29 0.09
N GLY A 10 -18.55 17.63 -1.08
CA GLY A 10 -18.14 18.24 -2.34
C GLY A 10 -19.09 17.98 -3.51
N LYS A 11 -18.62 18.35 -4.71
CA LYS A 11 -19.31 18.11 -5.98
C LYS A 11 -19.14 16.66 -6.40
N ASN A 12 -20.26 16.00 -6.68
CA ASN A 12 -20.34 14.55 -6.84
C ASN A 12 -20.82 14.07 -8.22
N ASN A 13 -20.77 14.92 -9.25
CA ASN A 13 -21.08 14.48 -10.62
C ASN A 13 -20.12 13.37 -11.07
N TRP A 14 -20.64 12.34 -11.73
CA TRP A 14 -19.86 11.15 -12.12
C TRP A 14 -18.60 11.48 -12.94
N TRP A 15 -18.67 12.48 -13.82
CA TRP A 15 -17.55 12.86 -14.69
C TRP A 15 -16.35 13.39 -13.91
N ARG A 16 -16.57 13.99 -12.73
CA ARG A 16 -15.50 14.46 -11.84
C ARG A 16 -14.69 13.27 -11.33
N TYR A 17 -15.40 12.20 -10.97
CA TYR A 17 -14.77 10.97 -10.51
C TYR A 17 -13.94 10.32 -11.62
N LEU A 18 -14.52 10.19 -12.82
CA LEU A 18 -13.83 9.64 -13.97
C LEU A 18 -12.59 10.46 -14.35
N LEU A 19 -12.71 11.80 -14.39
CA LEU A 19 -11.59 12.68 -14.72
C LEU A 19 -10.45 12.56 -13.71
N THR A 20 -10.74 12.61 -12.41
CA THR A 20 -9.71 12.42 -11.37
C THR A 20 -9.04 11.06 -11.51
N ILE A 21 -9.79 9.97 -11.76
CA ILE A 21 -9.22 8.63 -11.96
C ILE A 21 -8.25 8.60 -13.16
N ILE A 22 -8.65 9.17 -14.31
CA ILE A 22 -7.81 9.24 -15.51
C ILE A 22 -6.52 10.05 -15.26
N LEU A 23 -6.62 11.11 -14.46
CA LEU A 23 -5.47 11.96 -14.14
C LEU A 23 -4.52 11.30 -13.13
N THR A 24 -5.04 10.55 -12.15
CA THR A 24 -4.25 10.16 -10.96
C THR A 24 -4.03 8.66 -10.79
N ASN A 25 -4.60 7.75 -11.60
CA ASN A 25 -4.45 6.31 -11.37
C ASN A 25 -2.97 5.84 -11.45
N PRO A 26 -2.47 5.00 -10.51
CA PRO A 26 -1.06 4.56 -10.50
C PRO A 26 -0.61 3.78 -11.73
N GLY A 27 -1.54 3.15 -12.47
CA GLY A 27 -1.25 2.49 -13.74
C GLY A 27 -1.02 3.51 -14.87
N ILE A 28 -1.64 3.29 -16.02
CA ILE A 28 -1.47 4.18 -17.20
C ILE A 28 -2.37 5.42 -17.05
N SER A 29 -1.99 6.35 -16.18
CA SER A 29 -2.60 7.69 -16.10
C SER A 29 -1.74 8.75 -16.76
N VAL A 30 -2.35 9.88 -17.11
CA VAL A 30 -1.61 11.07 -17.59
C VAL A 30 -0.59 11.52 -16.54
N GLY A 31 -0.95 11.48 -15.25
CA GLY A 31 -0.05 11.79 -14.15
C GLY A 31 1.15 10.84 -14.08
N THR A 32 0.93 9.54 -14.22
CA THR A 32 2.01 8.54 -14.25
C THR A 32 2.94 8.75 -15.44
N ILE A 33 2.40 8.98 -16.64
CA ILE A 33 3.19 9.22 -17.85
C ILE A 33 4.06 10.47 -17.70
N ILE A 34 3.48 11.57 -17.21
CA ILE A 34 4.22 12.82 -16.98
C ILE A 34 5.31 12.62 -15.92
N GLY A 35 5.00 11.90 -14.83
CA GLY A 35 5.97 11.58 -13.79
C GLY A 35 7.15 10.78 -14.33
N LEU A 36 6.87 9.69 -15.06
CA LEU A 36 7.89 8.87 -15.70
C LEU A 36 8.73 9.64 -16.73
N LEU A 37 8.09 10.47 -17.55
CA LEU A 37 8.80 11.33 -18.51
C LEU A 37 9.72 12.34 -17.81
N SER A 38 9.27 12.91 -16.71
CA SER A 38 10.07 13.85 -15.92
C SER A 38 11.32 13.18 -15.34
N ILE A 39 11.18 11.93 -14.88
CA ILE A 39 12.31 11.12 -14.39
C ILE A 39 13.26 10.76 -15.54
N TYR A 40 12.71 10.34 -16.69
CA TYR A 40 13.51 10.04 -17.88
C TYR A 40 14.36 11.24 -18.30
N VAL A 41 13.74 12.42 -18.42
CA VAL A 41 14.45 13.67 -18.77
C VAL A 41 15.52 14.00 -17.73
N LEU A 42 15.23 13.83 -16.44
CA LEU A 42 16.22 14.06 -15.37
C LEU A 42 17.43 13.13 -15.51
N PHE A 43 17.21 11.84 -15.78
CA PHE A 43 18.30 10.88 -15.94
C PHE A 43 19.07 11.05 -17.24
N ASP A 44 18.43 11.49 -18.31
CA ASP A 44 19.09 11.81 -19.58
C ASP A 44 19.99 13.04 -19.44
N ILE A 45 19.46 14.14 -18.85
CA ILE A 45 20.23 15.37 -18.58
C ILE A 45 21.45 15.11 -17.69
N THR A 46 21.33 14.19 -16.74
CA THR A 46 22.41 13.83 -15.82
C THR A 46 23.38 12.77 -16.38
N GLY A 47 23.13 12.25 -17.59
CA GLY A 47 23.95 11.21 -18.22
C GLY A 47 23.87 9.84 -17.52
N LEU A 48 22.92 9.65 -16.59
CA LEU A 48 22.77 8.44 -15.78
C LEU A 48 22.26 7.26 -16.62
N ILE A 49 21.40 7.50 -17.63
CA ILE A 49 20.84 6.43 -18.48
C ILE A 49 21.92 5.67 -19.27
N PHE A 50 22.87 6.41 -19.86
CA PHE A 50 23.93 5.82 -20.72
C PHE A 50 24.95 5.01 -19.92
N ASN A 51 25.28 5.47 -18.70
CA ASN A 51 26.24 4.78 -17.83
C ASN A 51 25.68 3.49 -17.22
N LEU A 52 24.36 3.34 -17.12
CA LEU A 52 23.71 2.18 -16.51
C LEU A 52 23.39 1.08 -17.52
N THR A 53 22.89 1.44 -18.70
CA THR A 53 22.53 0.48 -19.77
C THR A 53 23.74 -0.25 -20.37
N SER A 54 24.95 0.30 -20.20
CA SER A 54 26.21 -0.32 -20.64
C SER A 54 26.76 -1.37 -19.66
N LEU A 55 26.25 -1.44 -18.43
CA LEU A 55 26.71 -2.37 -17.39
C LEU A 55 25.98 -3.73 -17.49
N HIS A 56 26.56 -4.70 -18.19
CA HIS A 56 26.08 -6.09 -18.25
C HIS A 56 26.42 -6.92 -16.99
N LEU A 57 26.66 -6.26 -15.86
CA LEU A 57 27.15 -6.86 -14.61
C LEU A 57 26.02 -6.96 -13.56
N PRO A 58 26.19 -7.76 -12.48
CA PRO A 58 25.24 -7.83 -11.36
C PRO A 58 24.82 -6.45 -10.82
N ILE A 59 25.74 -5.47 -10.86
CA ILE A 59 25.50 -4.09 -10.46
C ILE A 59 24.44 -3.39 -11.32
N GLY A 60 24.33 -3.73 -12.61
CA GLY A 60 23.33 -3.18 -13.52
C GLY A 60 21.91 -3.61 -13.16
N ARG A 61 21.72 -4.87 -12.73
CA ARG A 61 20.42 -5.37 -12.25
C ARG A 61 20.00 -4.67 -10.96
N PHE A 62 20.92 -4.52 -10.00
CA PHE A 62 20.65 -3.76 -8.78
C PHE A 62 20.25 -2.31 -9.09
N LEU A 63 21.02 -1.63 -9.95
CA LEU A 63 20.74 -0.25 -10.31
C LEU A 63 19.39 -0.11 -11.02
N GLN A 64 19.01 -1.09 -11.85
CA GLN A 64 17.68 -1.13 -12.45
C GLN A 64 16.58 -1.21 -11.38
N GLY A 65 16.63 -2.19 -10.47
CA GLY A 65 15.63 -2.32 -9.41
C GLY A 65 15.59 -1.11 -8.45
N PHE A 66 16.76 -0.54 -8.16
CA PHE A 66 16.89 0.71 -7.40
C PHE A 66 16.16 1.86 -8.10
N LEU A 67 16.36 2.03 -9.40
CA LEU A 67 15.70 3.06 -10.20
C LEU A 67 14.20 2.82 -10.34
N ASP A 68 13.75 1.57 -10.43
CA ASP A 68 12.33 1.25 -10.52
C ASP A 68 11.60 1.64 -9.23
N ILE A 69 12.15 1.29 -8.06
CA ILE A 69 11.63 1.75 -6.77
C ILE A 69 11.64 3.28 -6.68
N LEU A 70 12.76 3.91 -7.06
CA LEU A 70 12.90 5.37 -6.96
C LEU A 70 11.83 6.06 -7.80
N SER A 71 11.69 5.60 -9.03
CA SER A 71 10.79 6.14 -10.02
C SER A 71 9.35 6.00 -9.55
N TYR A 72 8.97 4.82 -9.06
CA TYR A 72 7.63 4.58 -8.58
C TYR A 72 7.29 5.42 -7.33
N ASN A 73 8.24 5.59 -6.40
CA ASN A 73 8.05 6.43 -5.22
C ASN A 73 7.92 7.93 -5.56
N ILE A 74 8.75 8.43 -6.48
CA ILE A 74 8.67 9.82 -6.97
C ILE A 74 7.36 10.06 -7.71
N VAL A 75 6.97 9.15 -8.61
CA VAL A 75 5.68 9.22 -9.32
C VAL A 75 4.54 9.23 -8.33
N SER A 76 4.57 8.38 -7.30
CA SER A 76 3.53 8.32 -6.27
C SER A 76 3.41 9.64 -5.49
N ALA A 77 4.54 10.26 -5.14
CA ALA A 77 4.52 11.58 -4.50
C ALA A 77 3.89 12.66 -5.41
N PHE A 78 4.19 12.63 -6.72
CA PHE A 78 3.55 13.50 -7.69
C PHE A 78 2.04 13.22 -7.83
N LEU A 79 1.64 11.94 -7.84
CA LEU A 79 0.23 11.54 -7.91
C LEU A 79 -0.56 11.96 -6.66
N ILE A 80 0.05 11.97 -5.46
CA ILE A 80 -0.56 12.56 -4.25
C ILE A 80 -0.84 14.04 -4.48
N LEU A 81 0.13 14.79 -5.02
CA LEU A 81 -0.03 16.21 -5.30
C LEU A 81 -1.11 16.47 -6.36
N LEU A 82 -1.14 15.66 -7.42
CA LEU A 82 -2.17 15.78 -8.46
C LEU A 82 -3.56 15.42 -7.91
N LEU A 83 -3.66 14.39 -7.09
CA LEU A 83 -4.91 14.01 -6.41
C LEU A 83 -5.36 15.11 -5.44
N PHE A 84 -4.44 15.76 -4.74
CA PHE A 84 -4.74 16.95 -3.93
C PHE A 84 -5.42 18.04 -4.77
N PHE A 85 -4.85 18.41 -5.91
CA PHE A 85 -5.45 19.40 -6.80
C PHE A 85 -6.79 18.93 -7.36
N CYS A 86 -6.94 17.67 -7.75
CA CYS A 86 -8.21 17.14 -8.21
C CYS A 86 -9.30 17.22 -7.14
N VAL A 87 -9.01 16.81 -5.90
CA VAL A 87 -9.98 16.87 -4.79
C VAL A 87 -10.36 18.30 -4.45
N VAL A 88 -9.39 19.22 -4.41
CA VAL A 88 -9.66 20.63 -4.06
C VAL A 88 -10.36 21.37 -5.20
N LEU A 89 -9.87 21.27 -6.44
CA LEU A 89 -10.35 22.08 -7.56
C LEU A 89 -11.53 21.44 -8.29
N ILE A 90 -11.47 20.13 -8.55
CA ILE A 90 -12.54 19.42 -9.29
C ILE A 90 -13.68 19.09 -8.34
N HIS A 91 -13.42 18.55 -7.15
CA HIS A 91 -14.49 18.18 -6.22
C HIS A 91 -14.90 19.33 -5.29
N GLY A 92 -14.07 20.36 -5.10
CA GLY A 92 -14.42 21.49 -4.23
C GLY A 92 -14.52 21.09 -2.76
N ARG A 93 -13.75 20.09 -2.32
CA ARG A 93 -13.72 19.64 -0.91
C ARG A 93 -12.29 19.57 -0.38
N ASN A 94 -12.15 19.63 0.93
CA ASN A 94 -10.86 19.59 1.60
C ASN A 94 -10.18 18.23 1.36
N PHE A 95 -8.91 18.21 0.95
CA PHE A 95 -8.15 16.97 0.73
C PHE A 95 -8.12 16.04 1.96
N LYS A 96 -8.18 16.59 3.18
CA LYS A 96 -8.31 15.81 4.41
C LYS A 96 -9.49 14.83 4.36
N SER A 97 -10.53 15.12 3.59
CA SER A 97 -11.70 14.24 3.44
C SER A 97 -11.35 12.85 2.91
N VAL A 98 -10.27 12.71 2.12
CA VAL A 98 -9.79 11.40 1.63
C VAL A 98 -8.73 10.78 2.54
N LEU A 99 -8.28 11.50 3.58
CA LEU A 99 -7.31 11.03 4.56
C LEU A 99 -7.98 10.53 5.83
N THR A 100 -8.83 11.35 6.45
CA THR A 100 -9.32 11.10 7.81
C THR A 100 -10.59 11.88 8.12
N ALA A 101 -11.48 11.28 8.92
CA ALA A 101 -12.66 11.95 9.49
C ALA A 101 -12.38 12.62 10.83
N HIS A 102 -11.17 12.45 11.36
CA HIS A 102 -10.72 13.08 12.60
C HIS A 102 -10.39 14.56 12.40
N GLU A 103 -10.26 15.30 13.50
CA GLU A 103 -9.90 16.72 13.45
C GLU A 103 -8.53 16.92 12.79
N HIS A 104 -7.57 16.06 13.13
CA HIS A 104 -6.20 16.06 12.61
C HIS A 104 -5.78 14.65 12.17
N ILE A 105 -4.76 14.57 11.31
CA ILE A 105 -4.13 13.32 10.90
C ILE A 105 -3.54 12.64 12.13
N GLN A 106 -3.88 11.37 12.32
CA GLN A 106 -3.46 10.61 13.49
C GLN A 106 -2.14 9.86 13.21
N TRP A 107 -1.01 10.57 13.21
CA TRP A 107 0.32 10.00 12.92
C TRP A 107 0.68 8.76 13.74
N TYR A 108 0.22 8.69 14.99
CA TYR A 108 0.44 7.52 15.84
C TYR A 108 -0.16 6.22 15.25
N ARG A 109 -1.23 6.34 14.44
CA ARG A 109 -1.88 5.21 13.77
C ARG A 109 -1.03 4.65 12.65
N ILE A 110 -0.38 5.52 11.87
CA ILE A 110 0.61 5.14 10.86
C ILE A 110 1.71 4.33 11.54
N PHE A 111 2.32 4.89 12.61
CA PHE A 111 3.38 4.21 13.33
C PHE A 111 2.93 2.88 13.95
N LYS A 112 1.75 2.84 14.59
CA LYS A 112 1.16 1.62 15.14
C LYS A 112 0.95 0.55 14.06
N GLY A 113 0.34 0.93 12.93
CA GLY A 113 0.09 0.02 11.81
C GLY A 113 1.39 -0.57 11.27
N PHE A 114 2.40 0.30 11.10
CA PHE A 114 3.74 -0.10 10.69
C PHE A 114 4.36 -1.13 11.65
N VAL A 115 4.45 -0.81 12.94
CA VAL A 115 5.10 -1.67 13.93
C VAL A 115 4.39 -3.01 14.07
N VAL A 116 3.04 -3.02 14.13
CA VAL A 116 2.27 -4.26 14.27
C VAL A 116 2.49 -5.17 13.08
N TRP A 117 2.35 -4.66 11.86
CA TRP A 117 2.51 -5.49 10.67
C TRP A 117 3.95 -5.94 10.47
N PHE A 118 4.92 -5.05 10.64
CA PHE A 118 6.35 -5.39 10.52
C PHE A 118 6.77 -6.46 11.53
N ALA A 119 6.31 -6.37 12.78
CA ALA A 119 6.59 -7.40 13.79
C ALA A 119 5.95 -8.76 13.44
N MET A 120 4.73 -8.76 12.89
CA MET A 120 4.08 -9.99 12.42
C MET A 120 4.86 -10.63 11.26
N LEU A 121 5.34 -9.82 10.31
CA LEU A 121 6.17 -10.30 9.19
C LEU A 121 7.53 -10.84 9.67
N LEU A 122 8.19 -10.16 10.60
CA LEU A 122 9.42 -10.66 11.22
C LEU A 122 9.20 -12.00 11.92
N LEU A 123 8.12 -12.12 12.69
CA LEU A 123 7.78 -13.37 13.37
C LEU A 123 7.53 -14.50 12.36
N SER A 124 6.82 -14.21 11.27
CA SER A 124 6.65 -15.16 10.18
C SER A 124 7.98 -15.60 9.57
N LEU A 125 8.87 -14.66 9.27
CA LEU A 125 10.17 -14.98 8.71
C LEU A 125 10.94 -15.93 9.62
N VAL A 126 10.96 -15.70 10.93
CA VAL A 126 11.64 -16.59 11.89
C VAL A 126 11.15 -18.04 11.77
N PHE A 127 9.84 -18.25 11.57
CA PHE A 127 9.28 -19.59 11.37
C PHE A 127 9.56 -20.16 9.97
N SER A 128 9.80 -19.31 8.98
CA SER A 128 10.10 -19.70 7.60
C SER A 128 11.58 -19.91 7.31
N LEU A 129 12.51 -19.36 8.12
CA LEU A 129 13.96 -19.51 7.93
C LEU A 129 14.48 -20.95 7.74
N PRO A 130 13.85 -22.01 8.28
CA PRO A 130 14.26 -23.39 7.98
C PRO A 130 13.97 -23.85 6.54
N ASP A 131 13.17 -23.11 5.76
CA ASP A 131 12.86 -23.44 4.36
C ASP A 131 14.12 -23.27 3.50
N PRO A 132 14.58 -24.32 2.79
CA PRO A 132 15.77 -24.26 1.95
C PRO A 132 15.66 -23.30 0.76
N ASN A 133 14.44 -22.85 0.40
CA ASN A 133 14.23 -21.89 -0.68
C ASN A 133 14.40 -20.43 -0.23
N ILE A 134 14.61 -20.19 1.07
CA ILE A 134 14.93 -18.86 1.60
C ILE A 134 16.45 -18.74 1.74
N GLU A 135 17.04 -17.96 0.85
CA GLU A 135 18.49 -17.75 0.81
C GLU A 135 18.87 -16.41 1.43
N PHE A 136 20.03 -16.33 2.07
CA PHE A 136 20.59 -15.07 2.55
C PHE A 136 21.34 -14.37 1.40
N THR A 137 20.86 -13.20 0.98
CA THR A 137 21.28 -12.51 -0.25
C THR A 137 21.82 -11.09 0.00
N PHE A 138 22.17 -10.79 1.25
CA PHE A 138 22.67 -9.48 1.67
C PHE A 138 23.94 -9.04 0.92
N ASP A 139 23.90 -7.82 0.38
CA ASP A 139 25.06 -7.12 -0.19
C ASP A 139 25.39 -5.87 0.64
N ALA A 140 26.51 -5.89 1.37
CA ALA A 140 26.92 -4.79 2.24
C ALA A 140 27.18 -3.46 1.52
N VAL A 141 27.48 -3.49 0.22
CA VAL A 141 27.74 -2.30 -0.59
C VAL A 141 26.43 -1.67 -1.06
N ALA A 142 25.50 -2.50 -1.54
CA ALA A 142 24.23 -2.04 -2.11
C ALA A 142 23.15 -1.75 -1.04
N TYR A 143 23.16 -2.48 0.08
CA TYR A 143 22.12 -2.42 1.11
C TYR A 143 21.92 -1.02 1.72
N PRO A 144 22.96 -0.20 2.02
CA PRO A 144 22.73 1.15 2.53
C PRO A 144 21.92 2.04 1.57
N PHE A 145 22.14 1.90 0.25
CA PHE A 145 21.36 2.63 -0.76
C PHE A 145 19.92 2.13 -0.82
N LEU A 146 19.73 0.81 -0.76
CA LEU A 146 18.42 0.17 -0.69
C LEU A 146 17.64 0.59 0.57
N PHE A 147 18.33 0.75 1.71
CA PHE A 147 17.74 1.26 2.94
C PHE A 147 17.26 2.70 2.79
N ILE A 148 18.12 3.60 2.30
CA ILE A 148 17.78 5.02 2.12
C ILE A 148 16.58 5.18 1.19
N ILE A 149 16.58 4.49 0.05
CA ILE A 149 15.48 4.60 -0.91
C ILE A 149 14.19 3.98 -0.37
N SER A 150 14.27 2.91 0.42
CA SER A 150 13.10 2.29 1.03
C SER A 150 12.37 3.21 2.01
N LEU A 151 13.02 4.25 2.53
CA LEU A 151 12.33 5.30 3.31
C LEU A 151 11.30 6.06 2.47
N THR A 152 11.48 6.12 1.14
CA THR A 152 10.54 6.79 0.21
C THR A 152 9.34 5.94 -0.17
N ILE A 153 9.32 4.64 0.18
CA ILE A 153 8.18 3.73 -0.02
C ILE A 153 6.92 4.23 0.70
N PHE A 154 7.08 5.05 1.76
CA PHE A 154 5.97 5.73 2.41
C PHE A 154 5.12 6.56 1.43
N PHE A 155 5.72 7.17 0.39
CA PHE A 155 4.98 7.91 -0.62
C PHE A 155 4.18 7.00 -1.55
N GLN A 156 4.75 5.86 -1.94
CA GLN A 156 4.05 4.82 -2.71
C GLN A 156 2.85 4.28 -1.93
N ALA A 157 3.09 3.69 -0.76
CA ALA A 157 2.04 3.10 0.06
C ALA A 157 1.01 4.16 0.48
N GLY A 158 1.48 5.36 0.82
CA GLY A 158 0.64 6.52 1.10
C GLY A 158 -0.29 6.86 -0.05
N PHE A 159 0.25 7.00 -1.26
CA PHE A 159 -0.55 7.30 -2.44
C PHE A 159 -1.60 6.22 -2.70
N GLU A 160 -1.21 4.95 -2.71
CA GLU A 160 -2.12 3.84 -2.98
C GLU A 160 -3.26 3.79 -1.95
N GLU A 161 -2.98 3.94 -0.66
CA GLU A 161 -4.05 3.96 0.34
C GLU A 161 -4.96 5.19 0.22
N ILE A 162 -4.40 6.38 -0.02
CA ILE A 162 -5.20 7.60 -0.22
C ILE A 162 -6.08 7.47 -1.46
N PHE A 163 -5.55 6.92 -2.55
CA PHE A 163 -6.28 6.73 -3.79
C PHE A 163 -7.35 5.63 -3.66
N PHE A 164 -6.98 4.42 -3.25
CA PHE A 164 -7.90 3.29 -3.21
C PHE A 164 -8.86 3.32 -2.02
N ARG A 165 -8.36 3.54 -0.80
CA ARG A 165 -9.16 3.49 0.45
C ARG A 165 -9.74 4.85 0.78
N GLY A 166 -9.05 5.93 0.43
CA GLY A 166 -9.56 7.29 0.58
C GLY A 166 -10.55 7.68 -0.51
N TYR A 167 -10.12 7.67 -1.76
CA TYR A 167 -10.87 8.27 -2.86
C TYR A 167 -11.82 7.29 -3.58
N ILE A 168 -11.31 6.17 -4.10
CA ILE A 168 -12.10 5.18 -4.86
C ILE A 168 -13.18 4.54 -3.99
N LEU A 169 -12.84 4.11 -2.76
CA LEU A 169 -13.80 3.53 -1.82
C LEU A 169 -14.96 4.50 -1.52
N GLN A 170 -14.66 5.78 -1.31
CA GLN A 170 -15.68 6.82 -1.12
C GLN A 170 -16.56 6.99 -2.36
N ALA A 171 -15.95 7.06 -3.55
CA ALA A 171 -16.65 7.17 -4.83
C ALA A 171 -17.61 5.99 -5.07
N LEU A 172 -17.12 4.77 -4.89
CA LEU A 172 -17.91 3.55 -5.01
C LEU A 172 -19.05 3.52 -4.01
N ASN A 173 -18.81 3.91 -2.76
CA ASN A 173 -19.85 3.96 -1.73
C ASN A 173 -20.95 4.98 -2.06
N LEU A 174 -20.64 6.11 -2.73
CA LEU A 174 -21.67 7.02 -3.24
C LEU A 174 -22.50 6.40 -4.36
N CYS A 175 -21.88 5.63 -5.26
CA CYS A 175 -22.54 4.99 -6.38
C CYS A 175 -23.45 3.83 -5.93
N VAL A 176 -22.90 2.86 -5.20
CA VAL A 176 -23.63 1.62 -4.83
C VAL A 176 -24.42 1.74 -3.55
N LYS A 177 -24.14 2.76 -2.71
CA LYS A 177 -24.82 3.03 -1.42
C LYS A 177 -24.83 1.86 -0.43
N LYS A 178 -23.91 0.91 -0.62
CA LYS A 178 -23.74 -0.31 0.19
C LYS A 178 -22.25 -0.48 0.52
N SER A 179 -21.86 -0.18 1.75
CA SER A 179 -20.45 -0.18 2.15
C SER A 179 -19.73 -1.52 1.95
N PRO A 180 -20.32 -2.69 2.26
CA PRO A 180 -19.67 -3.97 1.97
C PRO A 180 -19.37 -4.18 0.48
N LEU A 181 -20.29 -3.76 -0.40
CA LEU A 181 -20.10 -3.87 -1.85
C LEU A 181 -19.00 -2.89 -2.33
N ALA A 182 -18.97 -1.67 -1.80
CA ALA A 182 -17.91 -0.72 -2.12
C ALA A 182 -16.52 -1.21 -1.68
N ILE A 183 -16.42 -1.84 -0.51
CA ILE A 183 -15.20 -2.49 -0.01
C ILE A 183 -14.73 -3.56 -0.99
N ILE A 184 -15.60 -4.51 -1.36
CA ILE A 184 -15.26 -5.60 -2.28
C ILE A 184 -14.80 -5.04 -3.63
N LEU A 185 -15.56 -4.11 -4.22
CA LEU A 185 -15.23 -3.52 -5.51
C LEU A 185 -13.90 -2.75 -5.47
N SER A 186 -13.65 -1.94 -4.43
CA SER A 186 -12.37 -1.24 -4.29
C SER A 186 -11.20 -2.21 -4.15
N SER A 187 -11.41 -3.34 -3.47
CA SER A 187 -10.39 -4.36 -3.26
C SER A 187 -10.08 -5.16 -4.53
N ILE A 188 -11.10 -5.44 -5.35
CA ILE A 188 -10.91 -6.04 -6.68
C ILE A 188 -10.10 -5.09 -7.58
N ILE A 189 -10.44 -3.81 -7.61
CA ILE A 189 -9.72 -2.83 -8.44
C ILE A 189 -8.24 -2.75 -8.02
N PHE A 190 -7.97 -2.74 -6.71
CA PHE A 190 -6.61 -2.77 -6.18
C PHE A 190 -5.85 -4.03 -6.64
N ALA A 191 -6.47 -5.21 -6.50
CA ALA A 191 -5.86 -6.48 -6.88
C ALA A 191 -5.60 -6.60 -8.39
N ILE A 192 -6.51 -6.08 -9.23
CA ILE A 192 -6.28 -5.99 -10.69
C ILE A 192 -5.04 -5.14 -10.98
N GLY A 193 -4.83 -4.05 -10.23
CA GLY A 193 -3.65 -3.19 -10.40
C GLY A 193 -2.32 -3.88 -10.12
N HIS A 194 -2.32 -5.03 -9.44
CA HIS A 194 -1.14 -5.83 -9.13
C HIS A 194 -0.92 -6.99 -10.12
N TRP A 195 -1.78 -7.10 -11.15
CA TRP A 195 -1.56 -8.03 -12.23
C TRP A 195 -0.35 -7.60 -13.05
N GLY A 196 0.59 -8.53 -13.26
CA GLY A 196 1.89 -8.28 -13.89
C GLY A 196 3.06 -8.23 -12.90
N ASN A 197 2.81 -8.24 -11.58
CA ASN A 197 3.86 -8.26 -10.56
C ASN A 197 4.64 -9.59 -10.49
N GLN A 198 4.11 -10.61 -11.16
CA GLN A 198 4.69 -11.95 -11.22
C GLN A 198 4.96 -12.33 -12.68
N LEU A 199 6.03 -13.11 -12.92
CA LEU A 199 6.41 -13.51 -14.27
C LEU A 199 5.48 -14.59 -14.87
N THR A 200 4.80 -15.37 -14.02
CA THR A 200 3.96 -16.50 -14.44
C THR A 200 2.48 -16.21 -14.28
N LEU A 201 1.63 -16.88 -15.06
CA LEU A 201 0.17 -16.75 -14.93
C LEU A 201 -0.33 -17.19 -13.54
N VAL A 202 0.20 -18.32 -13.04
CA VAL A 202 -0.17 -18.84 -11.70
C VAL A 202 0.28 -17.88 -10.61
N GLY A 203 1.50 -17.34 -10.69
CA GLY A 203 1.96 -16.30 -9.77
C GLY A 203 1.06 -15.06 -9.78
N ASN A 204 0.59 -14.64 -10.96
CA ASN A 204 -0.34 -13.51 -11.07
C ASN A 204 -1.72 -13.78 -10.43
N PHE A 205 -2.22 -15.02 -10.50
CA PHE A 205 -3.43 -15.40 -9.75
C PHE A 205 -3.19 -15.40 -8.23
N ASN A 206 -2.03 -15.91 -7.79
CA ASN A 206 -1.67 -15.91 -6.38
C ASN A 206 -1.56 -14.48 -5.81
N ILE A 207 -0.82 -13.59 -6.49
CA ILE A 207 -0.68 -12.19 -6.04
C ILE A 207 -2.02 -11.44 -6.09
N PHE A 208 -2.88 -11.74 -7.07
CA PHE A 208 -4.24 -11.17 -7.12
C PHE A 208 -5.04 -11.54 -5.87
N ILE A 209 -5.02 -12.81 -5.47
CA ILE A 209 -5.74 -13.29 -4.29
C ILE A 209 -5.20 -12.63 -3.01
N ASP A 210 -3.88 -12.58 -2.85
CA ASP A 210 -3.24 -11.98 -1.68
C ASP A 210 -3.50 -10.49 -1.58
N THR A 211 -3.32 -9.77 -2.68
CA THR A 211 -3.56 -8.33 -2.71
C THR A 211 -5.04 -8.01 -2.55
N PHE A 212 -5.96 -8.87 -3.02
CA PHE A 212 -7.39 -8.74 -2.74
C PHE A 212 -7.70 -8.89 -1.24
N ILE A 213 -7.15 -9.91 -0.57
CA ILE A 213 -7.36 -10.13 0.88
C ILE A 213 -6.77 -8.98 1.69
N PHE A 214 -5.53 -8.60 1.40
CA PHE A 214 -4.86 -7.46 2.00
C PHE A 214 -5.71 -6.19 1.82
N ALA A 215 -6.19 -5.96 0.60
CA ALA A 215 -7.00 -4.79 0.27
C ALA A 215 -8.33 -4.73 1.00
N LEU A 216 -8.98 -5.89 1.14
CA LEU A 216 -10.22 -6.04 1.85
C LEU A 216 -10.04 -5.64 3.32
N VAL A 217 -8.98 -6.14 3.97
CA VAL A 217 -8.67 -5.80 5.36
C VAL A 217 -8.29 -4.34 5.52
N MET A 218 -7.51 -3.76 4.60
CA MET A 218 -7.17 -2.33 4.65
C MET A 218 -8.40 -1.43 4.51
N ALA A 219 -9.35 -1.79 3.64
CA ALA A 219 -10.61 -1.07 3.49
C ALA A 219 -11.49 -1.19 4.75
N VAL A 220 -11.55 -2.38 5.37
CA VAL A 220 -12.26 -2.58 6.64
C VAL A 220 -11.63 -1.75 7.76
N ILE A 221 -10.31 -1.79 7.92
CA ILE A 221 -9.57 -0.99 8.92
C ILE A 221 -9.84 0.50 8.70
N THR A 222 -9.73 0.97 7.46
CA THR A 222 -9.97 2.37 7.11
C THR A 222 -11.35 2.85 7.55
N ILE A 223 -12.37 2.02 7.30
CA ILE A 223 -13.75 2.33 7.67
C ILE A 223 -13.97 2.28 9.19
N LEU A 224 -13.38 1.31 9.87
CA LEU A 224 -13.52 1.15 11.33
C LEU A 224 -12.79 2.24 12.11
N GLU A 225 -11.66 2.72 11.58
CA GLU A 225 -10.85 3.76 12.20
C GLU A 225 -11.18 5.17 11.70
N ASP A 226 -12.14 5.28 10.76
CA ASP A 226 -12.57 6.51 10.13
C ASP A 226 -11.41 7.29 9.44
N GLY A 227 -10.43 6.58 8.87
CA GLY A 227 -9.28 7.19 8.18
C GLY A 227 -8.26 6.17 7.68
N VAL A 228 -7.43 6.55 6.70
CA VAL A 228 -6.47 5.66 6.03
C VAL A 228 -5.15 5.48 6.80
N GLU A 229 -4.95 6.21 7.91
CA GLU A 229 -3.65 6.31 8.59
C GLU A 229 -3.04 4.95 8.97
N THR A 230 -3.82 4.05 9.58
CA THR A 230 -3.32 2.71 9.94
C THR A 230 -3.02 1.87 8.71
N ALA A 231 -3.83 1.98 7.65
CA ALA A 231 -3.60 1.27 6.39
C ALA A 231 -2.29 1.71 5.73
N ILE A 232 -2.00 3.02 5.72
CA ILE A 232 -0.72 3.56 5.22
C ILE A 232 0.46 2.95 5.97
N GLY A 233 0.37 2.88 7.31
CA GLY A 233 1.41 2.27 8.14
C GLY A 233 1.66 0.81 7.81
N ILE A 234 0.58 0.01 7.74
CA ILE A 234 0.64 -1.42 7.41
C ILE A 234 1.24 -1.64 6.02
N HIS A 235 0.77 -0.91 5.01
CA HIS A 235 1.25 -1.04 3.65
C HIS A 235 2.70 -0.58 3.51
N THR A 236 3.10 0.51 4.18
CA THR A 236 4.50 0.93 4.21
C THR A 236 5.39 -0.16 4.83
N ALA A 237 4.97 -0.75 5.96
CA ALA A 237 5.70 -1.86 6.57
C ALA A 237 5.81 -3.07 5.64
N ASN A 238 4.73 -3.40 4.92
CA ASN A 238 4.71 -4.50 3.96
C ASN A 238 5.77 -4.31 2.88
N ASN A 239 5.75 -3.16 2.21
CA ASN A 239 6.62 -2.91 1.07
C ASN A 239 8.07 -2.71 1.50
N MET A 240 8.32 -2.06 2.66
CA MET A 240 9.67 -1.99 3.23
C MET A 240 10.19 -3.37 3.63
N PHE A 241 9.34 -4.26 4.15
CA PHE A 241 9.75 -5.62 4.47
C PHE A 241 10.12 -6.41 3.20
N CYS A 242 9.30 -6.31 2.15
CA CYS A 242 9.60 -6.90 0.85
C CYS A 242 10.91 -6.36 0.24
N ALA A 243 11.15 -5.05 0.35
CA ALA A 243 12.33 -4.40 -0.21
C ALA A 243 13.61 -4.60 0.60
N LEU A 244 13.54 -4.73 1.93
CA LEU A 244 14.72 -4.74 2.80
C LEU A 244 15.03 -6.08 3.45
N ILE A 245 14.00 -6.88 3.74
CA ILE A 245 14.15 -8.06 4.59
C ILE A 245 14.02 -9.33 3.75
N VAL A 246 12.90 -9.52 3.06
CA VAL A 246 12.66 -10.73 2.25
C VAL A 246 11.99 -10.34 0.95
N ASN A 247 12.70 -10.40 -0.17
CA ASN A 247 12.07 -10.27 -1.48
C ASN A 247 11.64 -11.61 -2.05
N ASP A 248 10.71 -11.54 -3.00
CA ASP A 248 10.27 -12.66 -3.81
C ASP A 248 11.15 -12.75 -5.05
N GLY A 249 11.90 -13.85 -5.16
CA GLY A 249 12.78 -14.14 -6.30
C GLY A 249 12.05 -14.43 -7.61
N THR A 250 10.71 -14.49 -7.58
CA THR A 250 9.85 -14.62 -8.77
C THR A 250 9.13 -13.32 -9.16
N SER A 251 9.29 -12.26 -8.37
CA SER A 251 8.70 -10.95 -8.62
C SER A 251 9.47 -10.16 -9.68
N SER A 252 8.75 -9.62 -10.67
CA SER A 252 9.33 -8.70 -11.66
C SER A 252 9.84 -7.38 -11.07
N PHE A 253 9.35 -7.00 -9.88
CA PHE A 253 9.66 -5.72 -9.23
C PHE A 253 10.76 -5.86 -8.17
N TYR A 254 10.79 -6.97 -7.43
CA TYR A 254 11.69 -7.13 -6.29
C TYR A 254 12.87 -8.10 -6.53
N GLU A 255 12.84 -8.98 -7.54
CA GLU A 255 13.94 -9.91 -7.88
C GLU A 255 15.32 -9.23 -7.93
N PRO A 256 15.49 -8.00 -8.47
CA PRO A 256 16.81 -7.41 -8.63
C PRO A 256 17.43 -6.84 -7.34
N LEU A 257 16.74 -6.89 -6.20
CA LEU A 257 17.15 -6.20 -4.98
C LEU A 257 17.98 -7.10 -4.06
N PRO A 258 19.09 -6.58 -3.48
CA PRO A 258 19.87 -7.28 -2.47
C PRO A 258 19.25 -7.12 -1.07
N SER A 259 18.03 -7.66 -0.90
CA SER A 259 17.38 -7.79 0.41
C SER A 259 18.24 -8.66 1.35
N LEU A 260 17.93 -8.68 2.66
CA LEU A 260 18.63 -9.60 3.57
C LEU A 260 18.45 -11.06 3.13
N PHE A 261 17.24 -11.41 2.70
CA PHE A 261 16.88 -12.73 2.20
C PHE A 261 16.11 -12.64 0.88
N THR A 262 16.20 -13.71 0.10
CA THR A 262 15.38 -13.92 -1.10
C THR A 262 14.67 -15.26 -1.00
N ASN A 263 13.36 -15.24 -1.24
CA ASN A 263 12.53 -16.44 -1.25
C ASN A 263 12.27 -16.88 -2.69
N PHE A 264 12.76 -18.06 -3.06
CA PHE A 264 12.57 -18.66 -4.39
C PHE A 264 11.43 -19.69 -4.44
N SER A 265 10.67 -19.85 -3.35
CA SER A 265 9.53 -20.75 -3.31
C SER A 265 8.47 -20.35 -4.34
N ILE A 266 8.04 -21.31 -5.16
CA ILE A 266 6.81 -21.18 -5.95
C ILE A 266 5.66 -21.51 -5.00
N PRO A 267 4.85 -20.53 -4.57
CA PRO A 267 3.87 -20.80 -3.53
C PRO A 267 2.78 -21.75 -4.04
N ALA A 268 2.46 -22.78 -3.25
CA ALA A 268 1.23 -23.54 -3.44
C ALA A 268 0.03 -22.63 -3.10
N THR A 269 -0.89 -22.46 -4.05
CA THR A 269 -1.99 -21.49 -3.96
C THR A 269 -2.84 -21.65 -2.68
N MET A 270 -3.01 -22.88 -2.17
CA MET A 270 -3.83 -23.13 -0.97
C MET A 270 -3.14 -22.78 0.34
N ASP A 271 -1.85 -23.09 0.48
CA ASP A 271 -1.09 -22.78 1.70
C ASP A 271 -0.88 -21.28 1.84
N GLN A 272 -0.55 -20.62 0.71
CA GLN A 272 -0.44 -19.16 0.63
C GLN A 272 -1.76 -18.49 1.00
N LEU A 273 -2.88 -18.97 0.45
CA LEU A 273 -4.21 -18.47 0.78
C LEU A 273 -4.52 -18.60 2.28
N PHE A 274 -4.27 -19.78 2.87
CA PHE A 274 -4.52 -20.00 4.29
C PHE A 274 -3.68 -19.07 5.15
N TYR A 275 -2.39 -18.95 4.84
CA TYR A 275 -1.46 -18.06 5.53
C TYR A 275 -1.89 -16.59 5.42
N SER A 276 -2.25 -16.14 4.22
CA SER A 276 -2.73 -14.78 3.93
C SER A 276 -4.00 -14.44 4.71
N ILE A 277 -4.99 -15.36 4.74
CA ILE A 277 -6.21 -15.22 5.53
C ILE A 277 -5.90 -15.15 7.03
N LEU A 278 -5.04 -16.06 7.53
CA LEU A 278 -4.69 -16.13 8.94
C LEU A 278 -4.00 -14.85 9.41
N MET A 279 -2.98 -14.38 8.69
CA MET A 279 -2.23 -13.18 9.02
C MET A 279 -3.11 -11.93 9.00
N ASN A 280 -3.89 -11.74 7.93
CA ASN A 280 -4.80 -10.61 7.82
C ASN A 280 -5.95 -10.67 8.86
N GLY A 281 -6.40 -11.87 9.22
CA GLY A 281 -7.37 -12.10 10.29
C GLY A 281 -6.82 -11.72 11.67
N ILE A 282 -5.59 -12.14 12.00
CA ILE A 282 -4.89 -11.77 13.24
C ILE A 282 -4.70 -10.25 13.30
N LEU A 283 -4.26 -9.63 12.20
CA LEU A 283 -4.11 -8.17 12.11
C LEU A 283 -5.42 -7.46 12.43
N LEU A 284 -6.52 -7.90 11.80
CA LEU A 284 -7.83 -7.31 12.05
C LEU A 284 -8.26 -7.47 13.52
N LEU A 285 -8.01 -8.63 14.14
CA LEU A 285 -8.27 -8.84 15.56
C LEU A 285 -7.45 -7.87 16.45
N ILE A 286 -6.14 -7.71 16.18
CA ILE A 286 -5.27 -6.79 16.92
C ILE A 286 -5.74 -5.33 16.80
N VAL A 287 -6.22 -4.93 15.61
CA VAL A 287 -6.70 -3.57 15.38
C VAL A 287 -8.07 -3.33 16.03
N VAL A 288 -8.99 -4.30 15.93
CA VAL A 288 -10.40 -4.15 16.36
C VAL A 288 -10.61 -4.40 17.86
N LEU A 289 -9.91 -5.38 18.45
CA LEU A 289 -10.13 -5.80 19.85
C LEU A 289 -9.95 -4.64 20.86
N PRO A 290 -8.91 -3.80 20.77
CA PRO A 290 -8.75 -2.66 21.69
C PRO A 290 -9.92 -1.67 21.61
N GLN A 291 -10.50 -1.46 20.43
CA GLN A 291 -11.63 -0.56 20.24
C GLN A 291 -12.89 -1.08 20.96
N ARG A 292 -13.14 -2.38 20.88
CA ARG A 292 -14.28 -3.04 21.57
C ARG A 292 -14.12 -3.04 23.09
N LEU A 293 -12.90 -3.27 23.59
CA LEU A 293 -12.62 -3.22 25.03
C LEU A 293 -12.82 -1.81 25.61
N ASN A 294 -12.44 -0.76 24.87
CA ASN A 294 -12.67 0.62 25.29
C ASN A 294 -14.16 0.97 25.34
N LEU A 295 -14.96 0.50 24.38
CA LEU A 295 -16.42 0.65 24.41
C LEU A 295 -17.03 0.00 25.66
N LEU A 296 -16.61 -1.22 25.99
CA LEU A 296 -17.09 -1.92 27.19
C LEU A 296 -16.70 -1.18 28.48
N LYS A 297 -15.44 -0.73 28.60
CA LYS A 297 -14.98 0.07 29.75
C LYS A 297 -15.81 1.36 29.91
N ASN A 298 -16.09 2.05 28.81
CA ASN A 298 -16.91 3.27 28.82
C ASN A 298 -18.34 2.99 29.28
N ILE A 299 -18.97 1.91 28.80
CA ILE A 299 -20.31 1.50 29.25
C ILE A 299 -20.30 1.18 30.75
N ILE A 300 -19.35 0.38 31.24
CA ILE A 300 -19.23 0.01 32.65
C ILE A 300 -19.03 1.25 33.54
N SER A 301 -18.20 2.21 33.11
CA SER A 301 -17.97 3.45 33.85
C SER A 301 -19.23 4.30 33.98
N ARG A 302 -20.04 4.41 32.92
CA ARG A 302 -21.31 5.13 32.92
C ARG A 302 -22.36 4.47 33.82
N VAL A 303 -22.42 3.14 33.83
CA VAL A 303 -23.32 2.38 34.72
C VAL A 303 -22.94 2.55 36.20
N ARG A 304 -21.64 2.67 36.52
CA ARG A 304 -21.18 2.93 37.90
C ARG A 304 -21.50 4.35 38.39
N LEU A 305 -21.50 5.34 37.51
CA LEU A 305 -21.87 6.72 37.83
C LEU A 305 -23.37 6.91 38.11
N TRP A 306 -24.22 6.02 37.59
CA TRP A 306 -25.67 6.00 37.87
C TRP A 306 -26.06 5.33 39.19
N LYS A 307 -25.12 4.63 39.83
CA LYS A 307 -25.32 3.95 41.12
C LYS A 307 -24.80 4.75 42.32
N ARG A 308 -24.37 5.99 42.12
CA ARG A 308 -23.99 6.97 43.15
C ARG A 308 -24.93 8.16 43.05
#